data_AF-A0A2B8A1E6-F1
#
_entry.id   AF-A0A2B8A1E6-F1
#
_cell.length_a   1.000
_cell.length_b   1.000
_cell.length_c   1.000
_cell.angle_alpha   90.00
_cell.angle_beta   90.00
_cell.angle_gamma   90.00
#
_symmetry.space_group_name_H-M   'P 1'
#
loop_
_entity.id
_entity.type
_entity.pdbx_description
1 polymer ?
#
loop_
_entity_poly.entity_id
_entity_poly.type
_entity_poly.pdbx_seq_one_letter_code
_entity_poly.pdbx_strand_id
1 'polypeptide(L)' 'AKRAGVIFIPAHMAEKVVATAEFIMLRDRFGHAMLKEGRYATGQIDSQWTDEIKEAFLK' A
#
# COMPACT_ATOMS: atom_id res chain seq x y z
N ALA A 1 20.79 -5.82 -7.25
CA ALA A 1 19.92 -5.77 -6.06
C ALA A 1 20.20 -4.47 -5.31
N LYS A 2 19.21 -3.58 -5.15
CA LYS A 2 19.38 -2.41 -4.28
C LYS A 2 19.37 -2.91 -2.84
N ARG A 3 20.50 -2.81 -2.14
CA ARG A 3 20.58 -3.14 -0.70
C ARG A 3 19.70 -2.13 0.04
N ALA A 4 18.81 -2.62 0.91
CA ALA A 4 18.06 -1.74 1.81
C ALA A 4 19.06 -0.93 2.65
N GLY A 5 18.83 0.38 2.76
CA GLY A 5 19.62 1.27 3.61
C GLY A 5 19.12 1.27 5.05
N VAL A 6 19.79 2.04 5.90
CA VAL A 6 19.32 2.32 7.27
C VAL A 6 18.60 3.65 7.27
N ILE A 7 17.39 3.69 7.83
CA ILE A 7 16.61 4.91 8.04
C ILE A 7 16.36 5.11 9.54
N PHE A 8 16.27 6.36 9.97
CA PHE A 8 15.99 6.72 11.35
C PHE A 8 14.54 7.22 11.49
N ILE A 9 13.83 6.72 12.49
CA ILE A 9 12.48 7.19 12.86
C ILE A 9 12.58 7.82 14.25
N PRO A 10 12.24 9.12 14.41
CA PRO A 10 12.19 9.74 15.73
C PRO A 10 11.20 8.99 16.65
N ALA A 11 11.58 8.79 17.92
CA ALA A 11 10.78 7.98 18.86
C ALA A 11 9.33 8.47 18.99
N HIS A 12 9.12 9.79 19.06
CA HIS A 12 7.78 10.39 19.15
C HIS A 12 6.94 10.26 17.86
N MET A 13 7.54 9.82 16.75
CA MET A 13 6.85 9.55 15.49
C MET A 13 6.65 8.06 15.22
N ALA A 14 7.20 7.17 16.06
CA ALA A 14 7.22 5.74 15.82
C ALA A 14 5.80 5.17 15.61
N GLU A 15 4.87 5.53 16.48
CA GLU A 15 3.48 5.08 16.38
C GLU A 15 2.83 5.49 15.05
N LYS A 16 2.94 6.77 14.69
CA LYS A 16 2.38 7.29 13.43
C LYS A 16 2.99 6.60 12.21
N VAL A 17 4.31 6.40 12.21
CA VAL A 17 5.00 5.75 11.08
C VAL A 17 4.59 4.30 10.96
N VAL A 18 4.54 3.55 12.07
CA VAL A 18 4.15 2.14 12.06
C VAL A 18 2.70 1.99 11.59
N ALA A 19 1.76 2.74 12.16
CA ALA A 19 0.35 2.70 11.75
C ALA A 19 0.17 3.01 10.25
N THR A 20 0.93 3.99 9.74
CA THR A 20 0.88 4.35 8.31
C THR A 20 1.51 3.26 7.44
N ALA A 21 2.62 2.66 7.89
CA ALA A 21 3.31 1.59 7.17
C ALA A 21 2.45 0.34 7.05
N GLU A 22 1.75 -0.06 8.11
CA GLU A 22 0.82 -1.19 8.08
C GLU A 22 -0.27 -1.00 7.02
N PHE A 23 -0.86 0.20 6.97
CA PHE A 23 -1.85 0.54 5.94
C PHE A 23 -1.27 0.49 4.52
N ILE A 24 -0.08 1.05 4.31
CA ILE A 24 0.60 1.01 3.01
C ILE A 24 0.89 -0.43 2.59
N MET A 25 1.35 -1.28 3.51
CA MET A 25 1.63 -2.69 3.23
C MET A 25 0.35 -3.47 2.88
N LEU A 26 -0.76 -3.19 3.57
CA LEU A 26 -2.05 -3.81 3.25
C LEU A 26 -2.52 -3.40 1.85
N ARG A 27 -2.42 -2.10 1.53
CA ARG A 27 -2.76 -1.54 0.23
C ARG A 27 -1.95 -2.17 -0.91
N ASP A 28 -0.64 -2.33 -0.70
CA ASP A 28 0.26 -2.93 -1.68
C ASP A 28 -0.07 -4.41 -1.93
N ARG A 29 -0.35 -5.18 -0.88
CA ARG A 29 -0.79 -6.59 -1.01
C ARG A 29 -2.09 -6.70 -1.78
N PHE A 30 -3.07 -5.84 -1.49
CA PHE A 30 -4.33 -5.80 -2.22
C PHE A 30 -4.12 -5.48 -3.70
N GLY A 31 -3.33 -4.45 -4.01
CA GLY A 31 -3.00 -4.09 -5.40
C GLY A 31 -2.36 -5.26 -6.15
N HIS A 32 -1.35 -5.91 -5.56
CA HIS A 32 -0.72 -7.08 -6.14
C HIS A 32 -1.69 -8.25 -6.35
N ALA A 33 -2.59 -8.51 -5.39
CA ALA A 33 -3.60 -9.57 -5.51
C ALA A 33 -4.57 -9.28 -6.66
N MET A 34 -5.08 -8.05 -6.75
CA MET A 34 -6.01 -7.65 -7.79
C MET A 34 -5.41 -7.68 -9.20
N LEU A 35 -4.12 -7.30 -9.33
CA LEU A 35 -3.39 -7.42 -10.59
C LEU A 35 -3.21 -8.89 -10.99
N LYS A 36 -2.91 -9.77 -10.02
CA LYS A 36 -2.78 -11.21 -10.26
C LYS A 36 -4.12 -11.85 -10.68
N GLU A 37 -5.23 -11.38 -10.12
CA GLU A 37 -6.58 -11.80 -10.49
C GLU A 37 -7.08 -11.18 -11.81
N GLY A 38 -6.36 -10.20 -12.37
CA GLY A 38 -6.73 -9.51 -13.60
C GLY A 38 -7.97 -8.62 -13.44
N ARG A 39 -8.34 -8.28 -12.21
CA ARG A 39 -9.59 -7.56 -11.89
C ARG A 39 -9.48 -6.06 -12.15
N TYR A 40 -8.27 -5.51 -12.03
CA TYR A 40 -7.95 -4.12 -12.34
C TYR A 40 -6.68 -4.03 -13.19
N ALA A 41 -6.57 -3.02 -14.04
CA ALA A 41 -5.35 -2.77 -14.80
C ALA A 41 -4.28 -2.09 -13.94
N THR A 42 -3.00 -2.28 -14.28
CA THR A 42 -1.86 -1.67 -13.58
C THR A 42 -2.01 -0.15 -13.44
N GLY A 43 -2.45 0.53 -14.51
CA GLY A 43 -2.68 1.97 -14.47
C GLY A 43 -3.79 2.41 -13.50
N GLN A 44 -4.76 1.55 -13.16
CA GLN A 44 -5.81 1.86 -12.19
C GLN A 44 -5.34 1.69 -10.75
N ILE A 45 -4.44 0.73 -10.49
CA ILE A 45 -3.88 0.48 -9.15
C ILE A 45 -2.80 1.49 -8.79
N ASP A 46 -2.01 1.94 -9.78
CA ASP A 46 -0.94 2.93 -9.60
C ASP A 46 -1.47 4.38 -9.52
N SER A 47 -2.68 4.62 -10.04
CA SER A 47 -3.34 5.93 -10.01
C SER A 47 -4.14 6.16 -8.71
N GLN A 48 -4.73 7.35 -8.57
CA GLN A 48 -5.70 7.60 -7.51
C GLN A 48 -6.85 6.60 -7.62
N TRP A 49 -7.08 5.83 -6.55
CA TRP A 49 -8.13 4.81 -6.52
C TRP A 49 -9.51 5.44 -6.66
N THR A 50 -10.30 4.87 -7.57
CA THR A 50 -11.72 5.18 -7.69
C THR A 50 -12.47 4.66 -6.47
N ASP A 51 -13.69 5.14 -6.26
CA ASP A 51 -14.47 4.75 -5.08
C ASP A 51 -14.81 3.26 -5.09
N GLU A 52 -14.95 2.63 -6.27
CA GLU A 52 -15.15 1.19 -6.38
C GLU A 52 -13.95 0.39 -5.87
N ILE A 53 -12.73 0.86 -6.13
CA ILE A 53 -11.50 0.20 -5.67
C ILE A 53 -11.36 0.38 -4.15
N LYS A 54 -11.71 1.57 -3.62
CA LYS A 54 -11.70 1.81 -2.16
C LYS A 54 -12.70 0.92 -1.44
N GLU A 55 -13.92 0.80 -1.95
CA GLU A 55 -14.94 -0.11 -1.41
C GLU A 55 -14.48 -1.57 -1.47
N ALA A 56 -13.80 -1.97 -2.54
CA ALA A 56 -13.23 -3.31 -2.65
C ALA A 56 -12.08 -3.57 -1.66
N PHE A 57 -11.34 -2.54 -1.27
CA PHE A 57 -10.26 -2.62 -0.29
C PHE A 57 -10.75 -2.60 1.17
N LEU A 58 -11.85 -1.90 1.44
CA LEU A 58 -12.44 -1.78 2.78
C LEU A 58 -13.36 -2.96 3.15
N LYS A 59 -13.66 -3.84 2.20
CA LYS A 59 -14.39 -5.10 2.40
C LYS A 59 -13.50 -6.20 2.93
#